data_AF-A0A850MJN4-F1
#
_entry.id   AF-A0A850MJN4-F1
#
_cell.length_a   1.000
_cell.length_b   1.000
_cell.length_c   1.000
_cell.angle_alpha   90.00
_cell.angle_beta   90.00
_cell.angle_gamma   90.00
#
_symmetry.space_group_name_H-M   'P 1'
#
loop_
_entity.id
_entity.type
_entity.pdbx_description
1 polymer ?
#
loop_
_entity_poly.entity_id
_entity_poly.type
_entity_poly.pdbx_seq_one_letter_code
_entity_poly.pdbx_strand_id
1 'polypeptide(L)'
;MTDTNLKLNTIIIKLQRKVKIMAKSEKREHYNTLKDHNGQKYTGMSVGGKHSWNYNNGKWDETKITPDKWKFEFNCLKSRMHQAPPGTGALNKTEYHWYIIADQKVVKMDENYYNTVMKGSKFKIGYKRPNWKVWSYKYKHESYEDKIIKILQDIIEKLRAKKKERELMNYF
;
A
#
# COMPACT_ATOMS: atom_id res chain seq x y z
N MET A 1 -35.74 24.49 37.88
CA MET A 1 -35.84 23.57 36.71
C MET A 1 -34.56 23.51 35.86
N THR A 2 -33.43 24.06 36.32
CA THR A 2 -32.19 24.20 35.53
C THR A 2 -31.15 23.10 35.77
N ASP A 3 -31.10 22.53 36.97
CA ASP A 3 -30.03 21.59 37.39
C ASP A 3 -30.23 20.16 36.83
N THR A 4 -31.48 19.69 36.72
CA THR A 4 -31.81 18.37 36.14
C THR A 4 -31.48 18.29 34.65
N ASN A 5 -31.72 19.38 33.91
CA ASN A 5 -31.40 19.47 32.48
C ASN A 5 -29.88 19.51 32.23
N LEU A 6 -29.12 20.16 33.11
CA LEU A 6 -27.66 20.17 33.05
C LEU A 6 -27.06 18.77 33.31
N LYS A 7 -27.61 18.04 34.29
CA LYS A 7 -27.23 16.65 34.59
C LYS A 7 -27.57 15.70 33.44
N LEU A 8 -28.76 15.81 32.85
CA LEU A 8 -29.16 15.02 31.67
C LEU A 8 -28.26 15.27 30.46
N ASN A 9 -27.96 16.53 30.14
CA ASN A 9 -27.03 16.88 29.05
C ASN A 9 -25.62 16.33 29.29
N THR A 10 -25.14 16.37 30.53
CA THR A 10 -23.83 15.81 30.90
C THR A 10 -23.79 14.29 30.71
N ILE A 11 -24.87 13.58 31.05
CA ILE A 11 -24.99 12.13 30.85
C ILE A 11 -25.04 11.80 29.35
N ILE A 12 -25.81 12.54 28.56
CA ILE A 12 -25.91 12.35 27.10
C ILE A 12 -24.54 12.53 26.44
N ILE A 13 -23.80 13.60 26.79
CA ILE A 13 -22.45 13.84 26.25
C ILE A 13 -21.49 12.70 26.62
N LYS A 14 -21.56 12.18 27.85
CA LYS A 14 -20.74 11.03 28.29
C LYS A 14 -21.08 9.76 27.51
N LEU A 15 -22.37 9.48 27.29
CA LEU A 15 -22.83 8.33 26.51
C LEU A 15 -22.39 8.43 25.05
N GLN A 16 -22.57 9.60 24.41
CA GLN A 16 -22.11 9.84 23.03
C GLN A 16 -20.59 9.66 22.89
N ARG A 17 -19.81 10.15 23.87
CA ARG A 17 -18.36 9.91 23.92
C ARG A 17 -18.03 8.43 24.05
N LYS A 18 -18.73 7.69 24.91
CA LYS A 18 -18.52 6.25 25.13
C LYS A 18 -18.82 5.43 23.86
N VAL A 19 -19.93 5.72 23.19
CA VAL A 19 -20.30 5.10 21.90
C VAL A 19 -19.23 5.37 20.84
N LYS A 20 -18.74 6.61 20.74
CA LYS A 20 -17.67 6.97 19.78
C LYS A 20 -16.34 6.27 20.08
N ILE A 21 -16.02 6.06 21.36
CA ILE A 21 -14.83 5.30 21.79
C ILE A 21 -14.98 3.82 21.42
N MET A 22 -16.13 3.21 21.71
CA MET A 22 -16.42 1.81 21.37
C MET A 22 -16.34 1.56 19.86
N ALA A 23 -17.01 2.37 19.04
CA ALA A 23 -16.96 2.24 17.58
C ALA A 23 -15.51 2.39 17.03
N LYS A 24 -14.69 3.24 17.65
CA LYS A 24 -13.27 3.41 17.29
C LYS A 24 -12.44 2.20 17.72
N SER A 25 -12.81 1.55 18.83
CA SER A 25 -12.20 0.32 19.32
C SER A 25 -12.51 -0.87 18.41
N GLU A 26 -13.77 -1.09 18.08
CA GLU A 26 -14.21 -2.16 17.16
C GLU A 26 -13.53 -2.02 15.79
N LYS A 27 -13.49 -0.79 15.25
CA LYS A 27 -12.80 -0.51 14.00
C LYS A 27 -11.30 -0.83 14.09
N ARG A 28 -10.65 -0.52 15.22
CA ARG A 28 -9.24 -0.83 15.46
C ARG A 28 -8.99 -2.33 15.52
N GLU A 29 -9.83 -3.07 16.24
CA GLU A 29 -9.74 -4.53 16.33
C GLU A 29 -9.87 -5.16 14.96
N HIS A 30 -10.86 -4.73 14.16
CA HIS A 30 -11.05 -5.22 12.79
C HIS A 30 -9.83 -4.97 11.88
N TYR A 31 -9.09 -3.87 12.04
CA TYR A 31 -7.86 -3.66 11.26
C TYR A 31 -6.75 -4.66 11.62
N ASN A 32 -6.65 -4.99 12.91
CA ASN A 32 -5.58 -5.84 13.44
C ASN A 32 -5.93 -7.33 13.40
N THR A 33 -7.18 -7.70 13.13
CA THR A 33 -7.59 -9.11 12.98
C THR A 33 -6.94 -9.77 11.77
N LEU A 34 -6.69 -11.07 11.92
CA LEU A 34 -6.32 -11.97 10.84
C LEU A 34 -7.52 -12.14 9.90
N LYS A 35 -7.27 -11.99 8.61
CA LYS A 35 -8.24 -12.06 7.52
C LYS A 35 -7.87 -13.22 6.60
N ASP A 36 -8.81 -13.70 5.81
CA ASP A 36 -8.61 -14.72 4.78
C ASP A 36 -9.00 -14.15 3.41
N HIS A 37 -8.25 -14.51 2.37
CA HIS A 37 -8.63 -14.29 0.98
C HIS A 37 -8.09 -15.44 0.14
N ASN A 38 -8.98 -16.21 -0.49
CA ASN A 38 -8.64 -17.38 -1.29
C ASN A 38 -7.72 -18.38 -0.53
N GLY A 39 -7.98 -18.60 0.76
CA GLY A 39 -7.18 -19.49 1.62
C GLY A 39 -5.85 -18.89 2.09
N GLN A 40 -5.52 -17.65 1.70
CA GLN A 40 -4.35 -16.95 2.18
C GLN A 40 -4.69 -16.04 3.37
N LYS A 41 -4.11 -16.37 4.54
CA LYS A 41 -4.26 -15.53 5.74
C LYS A 41 -3.39 -14.28 5.68
N TYR A 42 -3.95 -13.11 6.04
CA TYR A 42 -3.26 -11.82 6.04
C TYR A 42 -3.77 -10.87 7.13
N THR A 43 -3.04 -9.79 7.41
CA THR A 43 -3.41 -8.74 8.38
C THR A 43 -3.30 -7.35 7.76
N GLY A 44 -3.94 -6.37 8.41
CA GLY A 44 -3.95 -4.98 7.96
C GLY A 44 -5.17 -4.66 7.10
N MET A 45 -4.95 -3.86 6.05
CA MET A 45 -6.02 -3.40 5.16
C MET A 45 -6.66 -4.56 4.40
N SER A 46 -7.99 -4.61 4.39
CA SER A 46 -8.77 -5.62 3.66
C SER A 46 -8.59 -5.50 2.14
N VAL A 47 -8.68 -6.64 1.44
CA VAL A 47 -8.72 -6.67 -0.03
C VAL A 47 -9.87 -5.79 -0.54
N GLY A 48 -9.63 -5.01 -1.60
CA GLY A 48 -10.54 -3.97 -2.11
C GLY A 48 -10.42 -2.61 -1.41
N GLY A 49 -9.68 -2.53 -0.29
CA GLY A 49 -9.41 -1.27 0.39
C GLY A 49 -8.49 -0.33 -0.42
N LYS A 50 -8.69 0.98 -0.26
CA LYS A 50 -7.90 2.02 -0.91
C LYS A 50 -7.09 2.81 0.11
N HIS A 51 -5.81 3.02 -0.21
CA HIS A 51 -5.00 4.06 0.42
C HIS A 51 -4.69 5.16 -0.58
N SER A 52 -4.74 6.39 -0.10
CA SER A 52 -4.24 7.55 -0.83
C SER A 52 -3.11 8.19 -0.01
N TRP A 53 -1.98 8.44 -0.69
CA TRP A 53 -0.74 8.93 -0.07
C TRP A 53 -0.30 10.20 -0.79
N ASN A 54 0.18 11.16 -0.01
CA ASN A 54 0.92 12.31 -0.52
C ASN A 54 2.41 11.97 -0.49
N TYR A 55 3.07 12.21 -1.62
CA TYR A 55 4.51 12.04 -1.80
C TYR A 55 5.15 13.42 -1.77
N ASN A 56 5.53 13.87 -0.57
CA ASN A 56 6.05 15.20 -0.32
C ASN A 56 7.53 15.26 -0.70
N ASN A 57 7.91 16.32 -1.43
CA ASN A 57 9.28 16.56 -1.88
C ASN A 57 9.87 15.35 -2.63
N GLY A 58 9.06 14.70 -3.47
CA GLY A 58 9.50 13.59 -4.29
C GLY A 58 10.57 14.03 -5.29
N LYS A 59 11.73 13.39 -5.25
CA LYS A 59 12.82 13.59 -6.20
C LYS A 59 12.95 12.35 -7.06
N TRP A 60 13.01 12.56 -8.37
CA TRP A 60 13.23 11.53 -9.37
C TRP A 60 14.58 11.82 -10.03
N ASP A 61 15.57 11.01 -9.69
CA ASP A 61 16.92 11.14 -10.21
C ASP A 61 17.18 9.96 -11.15
N GLU A 62 17.59 10.24 -12.38
CA GLU A 62 17.85 9.20 -13.37
C GLU A 62 19.13 9.44 -14.16
N THR A 63 19.73 8.36 -14.62
CA THR A 63 20.97 8.36 -15.39
C THR A 63 20.83 7.38 -16.54
N LYS A 64 21.09 7.87 -17.75
CA LYS A 64 21.09 7.03 -18.94
C LYS A 64 22.30 6.10 -18.89
N ILE A 65 22.06 4.79 -18.97
CA ILE A 65 23.10 3.76 -18.93
C ILE A 65 23.37 3.21 -20.32
N THR A 66 22.31 3.00 -21.11
CA THR A 66 22.38 2.59 -22.53
C THR A 66 21.27 3.30 -23.32
N PRO A 67 21.19 3.19 -24.65
CA PRO A 67 20.14 3.84 -25.44
C PRO A 67 18.72 3.61 -24.90
N ASP A 68 18.43 2.37 -24.48
CA ASP A 68 17.11 1.93 -24.01
C ASP A 68 17.06 1.64 -22.49
N LYS A 69 18.11 1.97 -21.73
CA LYS A 69 18.19 1.68 -20.30
C LYS A 69 18.59 2.91 -19.50
N TRP A 70 17.75 3.23 -18.53
CA TRP A 70 18.01 4.23 -17.51
C TRP A 70 18.04 3.55 -16.14
N LYS A 71 18.95 4.00 -15.29
CA LYS A 71 18.88 3.71 -13.85
C LYS A 71 18.18 4.91 -13.21
N PHE A 72 17.19 4.66 -12.36
CA PHE A 72 16.51 5.72 -11.64
C PHE A 72 16.41 5.41 -10.14
N GLU A 73 16.29 6.47 -9.35
CA GLU A 73 15.97 6.45 -7.93
C GLU A 73 14.86 7.46 -7.66
N PHE A 74 13.92 7.08 -6.79
CA PHE A 74 12.88 7.97 -6.31
C PHE A 74 12.86 8.02 -4.78
N ASN A 75 13.06 9.21 -4.22
CA ASN A 75 13.09 9.43 -2.78
C ASN A 75 12.09 10.53 -2.37
N CYS A 76 11.40 10.33 -1.26
CA CYS A 76 10.38 11.24 -0.76
C CYS A 76 10.07 10.98 0.72
N LEU A 77 9.40 11.95 1.34
CA LEU A 77 8.60 11.68 2.54
C LEU A 77 7.16 11.37 2.10
N LYS A 78 6.62 10.23 2.55
CA LYS A 78 5.21 9.88 2.28
C LYS A 78 4.33 10.10 3.51
N SER A 79 3.16 10.67 3.32
CA SER A 79 2.16 10.87 4.37
C SER A 79 0.79 10.38 3.92
N ARG A 80 -0.07 9.99 4.86
CA ARG A 80 -1.44 9.59 4.53
C ARG A 80 -2.25 10.84 4.21
N MET A 81 -3.06 10.78 3.15
CA MET A 81 -4.07 11.82 2.90
C MET A 81 -5.13 11.87 4.02
N HIS A 82 -5.43 10.71 4.61
CA HIS A 82 -6.37 10.61 5.73
C HIS A 82 -5.70 9.99 6.94
N GLN A 83 -5.91 10.58 8.12
CA GLN A 83 -5.32 10.07 9.35
C GLN A 83 -5.78 8.64 9.63
N ALA A 84 -4.83 7.79 10.00
CA ALA A 84 -5.16 6.45 10.46
C ALA A 84 -5.83 6.52 11.84
N PRO A 85 -6.76 5.59 12.16
CA PRO A 85 -7.28 5.49 13.50
C PRO A 85 -6.13 5.28 14.52
N PRO A 86 -6.08 6.03 15.63
CA PRO A 86 -5.08 5.84 16.68
C PRO A 86 -4.95 4.38 17.12
N GLY A 87 -3.72 3.91 17.31
CA GLY A 87 -3.42 2.54 17.71
C GLY A 87 -3.63 1.47 16.62
N THR A 88 -3.80 1.87 15.36
CA THR A 88 -3.85 0.93 14.22
C THR A 88 -2.58 0.96 13.40
N GLY A 89 -2.32 -0.13 12.68
CA GLY A 89 -1.24 -0.23 11.72
C GLY A 89 0.06 -0.75 12.30
N ALA A 90 1.14 -0.49 11.58
CA ALA A 90 2.47 -0.97 11.93
C ALA A 90 3.03 -0.21 13.14
N LEU A 91 3.88 -0.88 13.92
CA LEU A 91 4.66 -0.19 14.96
C LEU A 91 5.58 0.85 14.34
N ASN A 92 5.86 1.93 15.08
CA ASN A 92 6.85 2.92 14.67
C ASN A 92 8.19 2.23 14.39
N LYS A 93 8.89 2.66 13.33
CA LYS A 93 10.12 2.06 12.80
C LYS A 93 9.94 0.66 12.18
N THR A 94 8.71 0.22 11.89
CA THR A 94 8.51 -0.95 11.04
C THR A 94 8.92 -0.62 9.61
N GLU A 95 9.80 -1.44 9.05
CA GLU A 95 10.25 -1.32 7.66
C GLU A 95 9.44 -2.26 6.77
N TYR A 96 9.21 -1.84 5.53
CA TYR A 96 8.54 -2.66 4.53
C TYR A 96 9.33 -2.68 3.24
N HIS A 97 9.48 -3.87 2.68
CA HIS A 97 10.08 -4.09 1.37
C HIS A 97 8.99 -4.48 0.39
N TRP A 98 8.81 -3.65 -0.62
CA TRP A 98 7.85 -3.85 -1.71
C TRP A 98 8.60 -3.91 -3.03
N TYR A 99 8.19 -4.83 -3.90
CA TYR A 99 8.58 -4.82 -5.29
C TYR A 99 7.48 -4.16 -6.11
N ILE A 100 7.85 -3.26 -7.03
CA ILE A 100 6.92 -2.56 -7.90
C ILE A 100 7.31 -2.87 -9.33
N ILE A 101 6.32 -3.27 -10.13
CA ILE A 101 6.41 -3.31 -11.58
C ILE A 101 5.37 -2.34 -12.13
N ALA A 102 5.79 -1.41 -12.97
CA ALA A 102 4.92 -0.37 -13.47
C ALA A 102 5.38 0.10 -14.86
N ASP A 103 4.41 0.47 -15.68
CA ASP A 103 4.63 1.25 -16.88
C ASP A 103 4.55 2.73 -16.52
N GLN A 104 5.50 3.50 -17.05
CA GLN A 104 5.44 4.96 -17.02
C GLN A 104 5.07 5.45 -18.42
N LYS A 105 4.08 6.33 -18.50
CA LYS A 105 3.74 7.09 -19.70
C LYS A 105 3.94 8.56 -19.42
N VAL A 106 4.61 9.23 -20.35
CA VAL A 106 4.99 10.62 -20.20
C VAL A 106 4.52 11.39 -21.43
N VAL A 107 3.91 12.55 -21.20
CA VAL A 107 3.58 13.52 -22.26
C VAL A 107 4.36 14.79 -21.97
N LYS A 108 5.26 15.17 -22.89
CA LYS A 108 5.91 16.49 -22.84
C LYS A 108 4.86 17.55 -23.09
N MET A 109 4.71 18.48 -22.16
CA MET A 109 3.76 19.59 -22.28
C MET A 109 4.46 20.81 -22.90
N ASP A 110 5.67 21.10 -22.43
CA ASP A 110 6.54 22.16 -22.93
C ASP A 110 8.01 21.85 -22.60
N GLU A 111 8.92 22.83 -22.68
CA GLU A 111 10.35 22.66 -22.45
C GLU A 111 10.68 22.06 -21.07
N ASN A 112 9.91 22.39 -20.04
CA ASN A 112 10.23 22.09 -18.65
C ASN A 112 9.21 21.18 -17.96
N TYR A 113 8.01 21.03 -18.53
CA TYR A 113 6.92 20.30 -17.90
C TYR A 113 6.54 19.04 -18.67
N TYR A 114 6.41 17.96 -17.91
CA TYR A 114 6.04 16.65 -18.40
C TYR A 114 4.93 16.09 -17.50
N ASN A 115 3.82 15.68 -18.10
CA ASN A 115 2.79 14.95 -17.38
C ASN A 115 3.16 13.47 -17.33
N THR A 116 3.42 12.97 -16.12
CA THR A 116 3.91 11.61 -15.88
C THR A 116 2.86 10.78 -15.16
N VAL A 117 2.50 9.64 -15.76
CA VAL A 117 1.57 8.66 -15.19
C VAL A 117 2.26 7.32 -15.06
N MET A 118 2.35 6.80 -13.83
CA MET A 118 2.78 5.42 -13.58
C MET A 118 1.61 4.54 -13.20
N LYS A 119 1.46 3.39 -13.85
CA LYS A 119 0.44 2.38 -13.55
C LYS A 119 1.10 1.02 -13.43
N GLY A 120 0.73 0.26 -12.40
CA GLY A 120 1.40 -1.00 -12.14
C GLY A 120 0.86 -1.76 -10.94
N SER A 121 1.61 -2.79 -10.57
CA SER A 121 1.33 -3.66 -9.43
C SER A 121 2.42 -3.55 -8.39
N LYS A 122 2.04 -3.71 -7.11
CA LYS A 122 2.94 -3.61 -5.96
C LYS A 122 2.81 -4.85 -5.10
N PHE A 123 3.92 -5.56 -4.90
CA PHE A 123 3.98 -6.85 -4.23
C PHE A 123 4.74 -6.74 -2.92
N LYS A 124 4.19 -7.33 -1.85
CA LYS A 124 4.85 -7.34 -0.55
C LYS A 124 5.93 -8.42 -0.55
N ILE A 125 7.19 -8.01 -0.49
CA ILE A 125 8.31 -8.95 -0.38
C ILE A 125 8.52 -9.33 1.09
N GLY A 126 8.51 -8.33 1.97
CA GLY A 126 8.68 -8.56 3.40
C GLY A 126 8.44 -7.33 4.25
N TYR A 127 8.62 -7.53 5.54
CA TYR A 127 8.66 -6.47 6.54
C TYR A 127 9.71 -6.80 7.59
N LYS A 128 10.16 -5.79 8.32
CA LYS A 128 11.09 -5.94 9.44
C LYS A 128 10.56 -5.12 10.60
N ARG A 129 10.38 -5.78 11.76
CA ARG A 129 9.92 -5.12 12.98
C ARG A 129 11.08 -4.29 13.58
N PRO A 130 10.80 -3.28 14.42
CA PRO A 130 11.83 -2.37 14.94
C PRO A 130 13.04 -3.05 15.59
N ASN A 131 12.83 -4.21 16.23
CA ASN A 131 13.87 -4.94 16.96
C ASN A 131 14.33 -6.22 16.23
N TRP A 132 13.88 -6.46 15.00
CA TRP A 132 14.29 -7.64 14.24
C TRP A 132 15.62 -7.39 13.56
N LYS A 133 16.54 -8.36 13.60
CA LYS A 133 17.82 -8.27 12.89
C LYS A 133 17.68 -8.59 11.40
N VAL A 134 16.70 -9.43 11.03
CA VAL A 134 16.50 -9.91 9.66
C VAL A 134 15.08 -9.66 9.15
N TRP A 135 14.93 -9.65 7.82
CA TRP A 135 13.65 -9.50 7.14
C TRP A 135 12.74 -10.73 7.31
N SER A 136 11.42 -10.53 7.24
CA SER A 136 10.42 -11.59 7.43
C SER A 136 10.55 -12.79 6.49
N TYR A 137 11.12 -12.63 5.29
CA TYR A 137 11.27 -13.74 4.33
C TYR A 137 12.43 -14.68 4.68
N LYS A 138 13.45 -14.22 5.44
CA LYS A 138 14.53 -15.10 5.91
C LYS A 138 14.01 -16.20 6.84
N TYR A 139 12.97 -15.93 7.62
CA TYR A 139 12.31 -16.93 8.49
C TYR A 139 11.49 -17.97 7.72
N LYS A 140 11.20 -17.72 6.44
CA LYS A 140 10.42 -18.64 5.58
C LYS A 140 11.31 -19.51 4.70
N HIS A 141 12.63 -19.47 4.89
CA HIS A 141 13.61 -20.14 4.05
C HIS A 141 13.47 -19.80 2.55
N GLU A 142 13.00 -18.58 2.25
CA GLU A 142 12.79 -18.07 0.89
C GLU A 142 13.63 -16.81 0.70
N SER A 143 14.41 -16.74 -0.38
CA SER A 143 15.25 -15.57 -0.67
C SER A 143 14.44 -14.39 -1.23
N TYR A 144 15.10 -13.24 -1.39
CA TYR A 144 14.50 -12.11 -2.11
C TYR A 144 14.28 -12.49 -3.58
N GLU A 145 15.31 -13.07 -4.17
CA GLU A 145 15.40 -13.47 -5.57
C GLU A 145 14.33 -14.48 -5.93
N ASP A 146 14.12 -15.51 -5.11
CA ASP A 146 13.08 -16.54 -5.33
C ASP A 146 11.69 -15.90 -5.45
N LYS A 147 11.38 -14.93 -4.57
CA LYS A 147 10.11 -14.20 -4.62
C LYS A 147 9.97 -13.38 -5.88
N ILE A 148 11.02 -12.66 -6.28
CA ILE A 148 10.99 -11.83 -7.48
C ILE A 148 10.83 -12.70 -8.72
N ILE A 149 11.57 -13.80 -8.82
CA ILE A 149 11.48 -14.76 -9.93
C ILE A 149 10.05 -15.29 -10.04
N LYS A 150 9.46 -15.73 -8.93
CA LYS A 150 8.07 -16.22 -8.92
C LYS A 150 7.06 -15.15 -9.35
N ILE A 151 7.21 -13.92 -8.87
CA ILE A 151 6.35 -12.78 -9.26
C ILE A 151 6.48 -12.51 -10.76
N LEU A 152 7.71 -12.46 -11.28
CA LEU A 152 7.97 -12.17 -12.69
C LEU A 152 7.48 -13.30 -13.61
N GLN A 153 7.62 -14.56 -13.22
CA GLN A 153 7.08 -15.70 -13.96
C GLN A 153 5.56 -15.63 -14.09
N ASP A 154 4.84 -15.40 -12.99
CA ASP A 154 3.38 -15.21 -13.00
C ASP A 154 2.95 -14.02 -13.89
N ILE A 155 3.69 -12.91 -13.85
CA ILE A 155 3.44 -11.75 -14.72
C ILE A 155 3.66 -12.11 -16.19
N ILE A 156 4.76 -12.80 -16.51
CA ILE A 156 5.06 -13.22 -17.89
C ILE A 156 3.97 -14.14 -18.43
N GLU A 157 3.51 -15.11 -17.64
CA GLU A 157 2.42 -16.00 -18.01
C GLU A 157 1.13 -15.23 -18.31
N LYS A 158 0.74 -14.30 -17.42
CA LYS A 158 -0.44 -13.44 -17.64
C LYS A 158 -0.32 -12.56 -18.87
N LEU A 159 0.87 -12.00 -19.12
CA LEU A 159 1.13 -11.19 -20.32
C LEU A 159 1.03 -12.01 -21.60
N ARG A 160 1.56 -13.25 -21.60
CA ARG A 160 1.45 -14.18 -22.73
C ARG A 160 0.00 -14.55 -23.01
N ALA A 161 -0.79 -14.86 -21.98
CA ALA A 161 -2.21 -15.16 -22.11
C ALA A 161 -2.98 -13.97 -22.72
N LYS A 162 -2.78 -12.76 -22.18
CA LYS A 162 -3.41 -11.54 -22.69
C LYS A 162 -3.02 -11.22 -24.14
N LYS A 163 -1.75 -11.44 -24.49
CA LYS A 163 -1.27 -11.28 -25.87
C LYS A 163 -2.01 -12.22 -26.81
N LYS A 164 -2.10 -13.51 -26.46
CA LYS A 164 -2.80 -14.53 -27.27
C LYS A 164 -4.28 -14.22 -27.42
N GLU A 165 -4.95 -13.79 -26.36
CA GLU A 165 -6.35 -13.35 -26.40
C GLU A 165 -6.55 -12.18 -27.37
N ARG A 166 -5.69 -11.16 -27.29
CA ARG A 166 -5.75 -10.01 -28.21
C ARG A 166 -5.52 -10.41 -29.66
N GLU A 167 -4.58 -11.33 -29.90
CA GLU A 167 -4.34 -11.84 -31.25
C GLU A 167 -5.57 -12.55 -31.80
N LEU A 168 -6.21 -13.43 -31.02
CA LEU A 168 -7.45 -14.12 -31.41
C LEU A 168 -8.60 -13.15 -31.70
N MET A 169 -8.77 -12.11 -30.88
CA MET A 169 -9.83 -11.11 -31.07
C MET A 169 -9.62 -10.22 -32.30
N ASN A 170 -8.40 -10.17 -32.85
CA ASN A 170 -8.13 -9.43 -34.10
C ASN A 170 -8.41 -10.26 -35.36
N TYR A 171 -8.72 -11.56 -35.23
CA TYR A 171 -9.08 -12.44 -36.35
C TYR A 171 -10.61 -12.57 -36.54
N PHE A 172 -11.42 -11.99 -35.66
CA PHE A 172 -12.88 -11.87 -35.76
C PHE A 172 -13.27 -10.40 -35.92
#